data_AF-A0A7J6C8M6-F1
#
_entry.id   AF-A0A7J6C8M6-F1
#
_cell.length_a   1.000
_cell.length_b   1.000
_cell.length_c   1.000
_cell.angle_alpha   90.00
_cell.angle_beta   90.00
_cell.angle_gamma   90.00
#
_symmetry.space_group_name_H-M   'P 1'
#
loop_
_entity.id
_entity.type
_entity.pdbx_description
1 polymer ?
#
loop_
_entity_poly.entity_id
_entity_poly.type
_entity_poly.pdbx_seq_one_letter_code
_entity_poly.pdbx_strand_id
1 'polypeptide(L)'
;MGRSNFSPKYKVDVKFTDDYGTSEGAVENGGPTWEFFRLCLHEIKDKIGIFEGPSNAKILSCNSKAMKDNAYFYAGQIMAMSIAHGGQSPCFLSELMYECLQKDPDNVKVKTEDITDEETRSQVQSILQAKTESQLQDAVAQAASLISLAGHNVRITLEKKQETALDLAHW
;
A
#
# COMPACT_ATOMS: atom_id res chain seq x y z
N MET A 1 11.79 3.09 -39.42
CA MET A 1 11.42 4.12 -38.43
C MET A 1 11.50 3.49 -37.06
N GLY A 2 12.37 3.98 -36.17
CA GLY A 2 12.40 3.51 -34.77
C GLY A 2 11.14 3.98 -34.04
N ARG A 3 10.65 3.18 -33.09
CA ARG A 3 9.60 3.63 -32.17
C ARG A 3 10.14 4.84 -31.40
N SER A 4 9.35 5.92 -31.32
CA SER A 4 9.67 7.04 -30.44
C SER A 4 9.69 6.56 -28.99
N ASN A 5 10.54 7.18 -28.15
CA ASN A 5 10.51 6.91 -26.72
C ASN A 5 9.11 7.19 -26.16
N PHE A 6 8.70 6.37 -25.19
CA PHE A 6 7.47 6.59 -24.46
C PHE A 6 7.48 7.98 -23.82
N SER A 7 6.37 8.72 -23.95
CA SER A 7 6.15 9.96 -23.22
C SER A 7 4.76 9.93 -22.59
N PRO A 8 4.66 10.11 -21.26
CA PRO A 8 3.40 10.03 -20.53
C PRO A 8 2.44 11.19 -20.85
N LYS A 9 2.88 12.19 -21.62
CA LYS A 9 2.04 13.31 -22.06
C LYS A 9 1.19 12.96 -23.29
N TYR A 10 1.52 11.88 -23.99
CA TYR A 10 0.77 11.44 -25.17
C TYR A 10 -0.22 10.35 -24.79
N LYS A 11 -1.25 10.19 -25.63
CA LYS A 11 -2.25 9.14 -25.45
C LYS A 11 -1.59 7.76 -25.49
N VAL A 12 -1.91 6.92 -24.52
CA VAL A 12 -1.52 5.51 -24.52
C VAL A 12 -2.40 4.75 -25.51
N ASP A 13 -1.76 4.12 -26.48
CA ASP A 13 -2.39 3.20 -27.42
C ASP A 13 -1.95 1.78 -27.09
N VAL A 14 -2.91 0.88 -26.92
CA VAL A 14 -2.68 -0.50 -26.49
C VAL A 14 -3.14 -1.45 -27.57
N LYS A 15 -2.29 -2.41 -27.89
CA LYS A 15 -2.55 -3.48 -28.84
C LYS A 15 -2.23 -4.82 -28.20
N PHE A 16 -3.26 -5.64 -27.97
CA PHE A 16 -3.07 -7.03 -27.57
C PHE A 16 -2.67 -7.86 -28.78
N THR A 17 -1.70 -8.76 -28.56
CA THR A 17 -1.18 -9.68 -29.57
C THR A 17 -1.14 -11.08 -29.01
N ASP A 18 -1.43 -12.07 -29.85
CA ASP A 18 -1.21 -13.48 -29.52
C ASP A 18 0.28 -13.85 -29.47
N ASP A 19 0.56 -15.10 -29.14
CA ASP A 19 1.92 -15.66 -29.06
C ASP A 19 2.67 -15.65 -30.41
N TYR A 20 1.96 -15.43 -31.51
CA TYR A 20 2.51 -15.31 -32.86
C TYR A 20 2.68 -13.83 -33.30
N GLY A 21 2.37 -12.87 -32.42
CA GLY A 21 2.46 -11.44 -32.67
C GLY A 21 1.32 -10.87 -33.52
N THR A 22 0.27 -11.66 -33.77
CA THR A 22 -0.92 -11.22 -34.51
C THR A 22 -1.80 -10.40 -33.59
N SER A 23 -2.25 -9.24 -34.07
CA SER A 23 -3.18 -8.42 -33.30
C SER A 23 -4.51 -9.13 -33.11
N GLU A 24 -5.05 -9.10 -31.90
CA GLU A 24 -6.37 -9.69 -31.60
C GLU A 24 -7.56 -8.92 -32.19
N GLY A 25 -7.33 -7.96 -33.10
CA GLY A 25 -8.39 -7.24 -33.80
C GLY A 25 -9.31 -6.45 -32.87
N ALA A 26 -8.84 -5.32 -32.35
CA ALA A 26 -9.68 -4.42 -31.57
C ALA A 26 -10.27 -3.30 -32.43
N VAL A 27 -11.60 -3.17 -32.39
CA VAL A 27 -12.33 -2.03 -32.98
C VAL A 27 -11.99 -0.79 -32.16
N GLU A 28 -11.46 0.23 -32.85
CA GLU A 28 -10.99 1.48 -32.27
C GLU A 28 -12.10 2.22 -31.51
N ASN A 29 -11.98 2.30 -30.18
CA ASN A 29 -12.50 3.36 -29.30
C ASN A 29 -12.22 3.06 -27.80
N GLY A 30 -10.94 2.99 -27.42
CA GLY A 30 -10.54 2.94 -26.00
C GLY A 30 -10.73 1.62 -25.25
N GLY A 31 -11.41 0.63 -25.84
CA GLY A 31 -11.60 -0.71 -25.26
C GLY A 31 -10.30 -1.40 -24.82
N PRO A 32 -9.28 -1.52 -25.70
CA PRO A 32 -8.01 -2.16 -25.34
C PRO A 32 -7.22 -1.44 -24.25
N THR A 33 -7.15 -0.11 -24.31
CA THR A 33 -6.47 0.69 -23.28
C THR A 33 -7.16 0.55 -21.93
N TRP A 34 -8.49 0.61 -21.92
CA TRP A 34 -9.28 0.42 -20.70
C TRP A 34 -9.10 -0.99 -20.12
N GLU A 35 -9.15 -2.02 -20.97
CA GLU A 35 -8.96 -3.42 -20.57
C GLU A 35 -7.55 -3.67 -20.03
N PHE A 36 -6.51 -3.12 -20.66
CA PHE A 36 -5.14 -3.20 -20.17
C PHE A 36 -5.00 -2.65 -18.77
N PHE A 37 -5.50 -1.44 -18.52
CA PHE A 37 -5.42 -0.86 -17.18
C PHE A 37 -6.24 -1.65 -16.17
N ARG A 38 -7.43 -2.15 -16.54
CA ARG A 38 -8.23 -3.03 -15.68
C ARG A 38 -7.45 -4.28 -15.26
N LEU A 39 -6.79 -4.94 -16.22
CA LEU A 39 -5.96 -6.12 -15.97
C LEU A 39 -4.75 -5.78 -15.09
N CYS A 40 -4.04 -4.69 -15.38
CA CYS A 40 -2.92 -4.27 -14.56
C CYS A 40 -3.34 -3.92 -13.13
N LEU A 41 -4.45 -3.22 -12.93
CA LEU A 41 -4.95 -2.88 -11.59
C LEU A 41 -5.35 -4.12 -10.81
N HIS A 42 -5.93 -5.13 -11.46
CA HIS A 42 -6.21 -6.41 -10.81
C HIS A 42 -4.93 -7.12 -10.37
N GLU A 43 -3.91 -7.15 -11.24
CA GLU A 43 -2.60 -7.75 -10.93
C GLU A 43 -1.90 -7.02 -9.76
N ILE A 44 -1.92 -5.68 -9.81
CA ILE A 44 -1.39 -4.80 -8.77
C ILE A 44 -2.07 -5.02 -7.43
N LYS A 45 -3.41 -5.10 -7.43
CA LYS A 45 -4.22 -5.22 -6.23
C LYS A 45 -4.02 -6.56 -5.51
N ASP A 46 -3.99 -7.66 -6.25
CA ASP A 46 -4.20 -8.99 -5.66
C ASP A 46 -3.02 -9.96 -5.85
N LYS A 47 -2.08 -9.71 -6.78
CA LYS A 47 -1.10 -10.75 -7.17
C LYS A 47 0.37 -10.41 -6.93
N ILE A 48 0.79 -9.17 -7.14
CA ILE A 48 2.22 -8.80 -7.03
C ILE A 48 2.69 -8.63 -5.57
N GLY A 49 1.78 -8.76 -4.60
CA GLY A 49 2.13 -8.83 -3.18
C GLY A 49 2.60 -7.51 -2.56
N ILE A 50 2.18 -6.36 -3.12
CA ILE A 50 2.49 -5.03 -2.57
C ILE A 50 1.39 -4.45 -1.67
N PHE A 51 0.24 -5.11 -1.62
CA PHE A 51 -0.91 -4.69 -0.83
C PHE A 51 -1.43 -5.82 0.04
N GLU A 52 -1.95 -5.46 1.21
CA GLU A 52 -2.61 -6.36 2.16
C GLU A 52 -3.89 -5.73 2.72
N GLY A 53 -4.62 -6.48 3.56
CA GLY A 53 -5.92 -6.08 4.07
C GLY A 53 -7.10 -6.41 3.13
N PRO A 54 -8.31 -5.93 3.49
CA PRO A 54 -9.56 -6.22 2.78
C PRO A 54 -9.54 -5.80 1.31
N SER A 55 -10.36 -6.46 0.47
CA SER A 55 -10.37 -6.23 -0.98
C SER A 55 -10.81 -4.82 -1.41
N ASN A 56 -11.43 -4.05 -0.52
CA ASN A 56 -11.89 -2.67 -0.73
C ASN A 56 -11.20 -1.66 0.20
N ALA A 57 -10.18 -2.08 0.96
CA ALA A 57 -9.46 -1.25 1.91
C ALA A 57 -8.00 -1.71 2.02
N LYS A 58 -7.30 -1.75 0.88
CA LYS A 58 -5.91 -2.17 0.80
C LYS A 58 -4.96 -1.13 1.38
N ILE A 59 -3.97 -1.59 2.14
CA ILE A 59 -2.79 -0.83 2.55
C ILE A 59 -1.52 -1.49 2.01
N LEU A 60 -0.40 -0.76 2.01
CA LEU A 60 0.88 -1.30 1.56
C LEU A 60 1.33 -2.44 2.49
N SER A 61 1.79 -3.54 1.89
CA SER A 61 2.47 -4.60 2.62
C SER A 61 3.95 -4.26 2.81
N CYS A 62 4.60 -4.86 3.81
CA CYS A 62 6.06 -4.82 3.95
C CYS A 62 6.71 -5.96 3.15
N ASN A 63 6.92 -5.77 1.84
CA ASN A 63 7.50 -6.78 0.95
C ASN A 63 8.85 -6.35 0.37
N SER A 64 9.92 -6.80 1.01
CA SER A 64 11.30 -6.46 0.61
C SER A 64 11.69 -6.98 -0.78
N LYS A 65 11.10 -8.08 -1.26
CA LYS A 65 11.34 -8.59 -2.61
C LYS A 65 10.70 -7.67 -3.64
N ALA A 66 9.44 -7.31 -3.43
CA ALA A 66 8.72 -6.38 -4.30
C ALA A 66 9.40 -4.99 -4.33
N MET A 67 9.96 -4.56 -3.20
CA MET A 67 10.76 -3.33 -3.13
C MET A 67 12.02 -3.41 -4.00
N LYS A 68 12.79 -4.50 -3.89
CA LYS A 68 13.99 -4.73 -4.72
C LYS A 68 13.68 -4.78 -6.22
N ASP A 69 12.50 -5.28 -6.59
CA ASP A 69 12.05 -5.36 -7.97
C ASP A 69 11.39 -4.07 -8.49
N ASN A 70 11.39 -2.99 -7.70
CA ASN A 70 10.70 -1.71 -7.99
C ASN A 70 9.18 -1.87 -8.20
N ALA A 71 8.55 -2.91 -7.68
CA ALA A 71 7.13 -3.19 -7.90
C ALA A 71 6.23 -2.06 -7.38
N TYR A 72 6.52 -1.49 -6.20
CA TYR A 72 5.78 -0.33 -5.67
C TYR A 72 5.85 0.89 -6.60
N PHE A 73 7.03 1.16 -7.14
CA PHE A 73 7.25 2.27 -8.07
C PHE A 73 6.48 2.08 -9.38
N TYR A 74 6.59 0.90 -10.00
CA TYR A 74 5.86 0.61 -11.24
C TYR A 74 4.34 0.54 -11.03
N ALA A 75 3.87 0.00 -9.91
CA ALA A 75 2.46 0.02 -9.57
C ALA A 75 1.94 1.46 -9.43
N GLY A 76 2.69 2.33 -8.76
CA GLY A 76 2.37 3.76 -8.69
C GLY A 76 2.28 4.43 -10.07
N GLN A 77 3.24 4.15 -10.95
CA GLN A 77 3.20 4.66 -12.33
C GLN A 77 1.99 4.15 -13.11
N ILE A 78 1.67 2.86 -13.03
CA ILE A 78 0.54 2.27 -13.75
C ILE A 78 -0.78 2.82 -13.21
N MET A 79 -0.93 2.95 -11.88
CA MET A 79 -2.11 3.57 -11.27
C MET A 79 -2.29 5.01 -11.74
N ALA A 80 -1.21 5.81 -11.76
CA ALA A 80 -1.25 7.18 -12.24
C ALA A 80 -1.59 7.26 -13.75
N MET A 81 -0.99 6.39 -14.58
CA MET A 81 -1.29 6.32 -16.00
C MET A 81 -2.74 5.91 -16.26
N SER A 82 -3.29 4.97 -15.49
CA SER A 82 -4.69 4.58 -15.60
C SER A 82 -5.61 5.78 -15.42
N ILE A 83 -5.37 6.58 -14.37
CA ILE A 83 -6.14 7.80 -14.12
C ILE A 83 -5.94 8.83 -15.24
N ALA A 84 -4.69 9.11 -15.62
CA ALA A 84 -4.35 10.14 -16.59
C ALA A 84 -4.85 9.85 -18.02
N HIS A 85 -4.99 8.57 -18.39
CA HIS A 85 -5.35 8.15 -19.74
C HIS A 85 -6.75 7.56 -19.87
N GLY A 86 -7.63 7.78 -18.87
CA GLY A 86 -9.04 7.38 -18.93
C GLY A 86 -9.30 5.89 -18.70
N GLY A 87 -8.35 5.20 -18.06
CA GLY A 87 -8.55 3.88 -17.49
C GLY A 87 -9.37 3.93 -16.18
N GLN A 88 -9.46 2.79 -15.50
CA GLN A 88 -10.16 2.68 -14.23
C GLN A 88 -9.36 3.33 -13.09
N SER A 89 -10.03 3.94 -12.11
CA SER A 89 -9.36 4.42 -10.88
C SER A 89 -9.04 3.25 -9.94
N PRO A 90 -7.91 3.25 -9.20
CA PRO A 90 -7.59 2.23 -8.21
C PRO A 90 -8.50 2.33 -6.97
N CYS A 91 -9.78 1.99 -7.11
CA CYS A 91 -10.84 2.07 -6.08
C CYS A 91 -10.78 0.95 -5.03
N PHE A 92 -9.58 0.49 -4.68
CA PHE A 92 -9.36 -0.60 -3.72
C PHE A 92 -8.48 -0.19 -2.54
N LEU A 93 -7.91 1.01 -2.56
CA LEU A 93 -7.09 1.53 -1.48
C LEU A 93 -7.96 1.90 -0.27
N SER A 94 -7.42 1.78 0.94
CA SER A 94 -8.09 2.26 2.15
C SER A 94 -8.17 3.79 2.18
N GLU A 95 -9.06 4.32 3.02
CA GLU A 95 -9.16 5.76 3.26
C GLU A 95 -7.81 6.33 3.70
N LEU A 96 -7.10 5.65 4.62
CA LEU A 96 -5.75 6.01 5.07
C LEU A 96 -4.77 6.19 3.89
N MET A 97 -4.74 5.24 2.94
CA MET A 97 -3.86 5.33 1.78
C MET A 97 -4.17 6.55 0.89
N TYR A 98 -5.46 6.86 0.69
CA TYR A 98 -5.85 8.07 -0.04
C TYR A 98 -5.48 9.35 0.71
N GLU A 99 -5.55 9.35 2.03
CA GLU A 99 -5.07 10.48 2.83
C GLU A 99 -3.56 10.65 2.69
N CYS A 100 -2.78 9.57 2.74
CA CYS A 100 -1.33 9.60 2.58
C CYS A 100 -0.92 10.17 1.22
N LEU A 101 -1.62 9.79 0.15
CA LEU A 101 -1.38 10.32 -1.20
C LEU A 101 -1.69 11.82 -1.32
N GLN A 102 -2.60 12.35 -0.51
CA GLN A 102 -3.02 13.76 -0.55
C GLN A 102 -2.22 14.66 0.39
N LYS A 103 -1.92 14.17 1.59
CA LYS A 103 -1.41 14.97 2.71
C LYS A 103 0.07 14.72 3.01
N ASP A 104 0.70 13.76 2.34
CA ASP A 104 1.96 13.12 2.75
C ASP A 104 1.75 12.17 3.95
N PRO A 105 2.36 10.96 3.96
CA PRO A 105 2.26 10.01 5.06
C PRO A 105 2.57 10.60 6.45
N ASP A 106 3.51 11.55 6.53
CA ASP A 106 3.92 12.16 7.80
C ASP A 106 2.82 13.04 8.43
N ASN A 107 1.80 13.43 7.66
CA ASN A 107 0.71 14.32 8.12
C ASN A 107 -0.64 13.60 8.28
N VAL A 108 -0.67 12.28 8.13
CA VAL A 108 -1.88 11.47 8.33
C VAL A 108 -1.95 11.01 9.78
N LYS A 109 -3.15 10.70 10.28
CA LYS A 109 -3.30 10.09 11.62
C LYS A 109 -3.60 8.62 11.45
N VAL A 110 -2.63 7.75 11.76
CA VAL A 110 -2.83 6.30 11.73
C VAL A 110 -3.51 5.85 13.02
N LYS A 111 -4.45 4.92 12.90
CA LYS A 111 -5.11 4.29 14.04
C LYS A 111 -4.68 2.83 14.15
N THR A 112 -4.85 2.26 15.33
CA THR A 112 -4.57 0.83 15.56
C THR A 112 -5.43 -0.11 14.72
N GLU A 113 -6.62 0.33 14.30
CA GLU A 113 -7.51 -0.41 13.39
C GLU A 113 -6.94 -0.53 11.97
N ASP A 114 -6.02 0.35 11.59
CA ASP A 114 -5.36 0.34 10.27
C ASP A 114 -4.22 -0.69 10.20
N ILE A 115 -3.69 -1.16 11.33
CA ILE A 115 -2.61 -2.17 11.37
C ILE A 115 -3.18 -3.52 10.91
N THR A 116 -2.87 -3.98 9.70
CA THR A 116 -3.38 -5.24 9.13
C THR A 116 -2.85 -6.49 9.80
N ASP A 117 -1.59 -6.47 10.24
CA ASP A 117 -0.99 -7.60 10.94
C ASP A 117 -1.61 -7.78 12.34
N GLU A 118 -2.23 -8.94 12.55
CA GLU A 118 -3.02 -9.22 13.76
C GLU A 118 -2.13 -9.27 15.02
N GLU A 119 -0.92 -9.81 14.90
CA GLU A 119 0.03 -9.88 16.01
C GLU A 119 0.48 -8.48 16.42
N THR A 120 0.94 -7.67 15.46
CA THR A 120 1.33 -6.26 15.66
C THR A 120 0.18 -5.47 16.27
N ARG A 121 -1.03 -5.60 15.72
CA ARG A 121 -2.23 -4.94 16.25
C ARG A 121 -2.50 -5.33 17.69
N SER A 122 -2.41 -6.62 18.02
CA SER A 122 -2.65 -7.13 19.37
C SER A 122 -1.60 -6.64 20.37
N GLN A 123 -0.33 -6.57 19.97
CA GLN A 123 0.76 -6.02 20.77
C GLN A 123 0.54 -4.55 21.09
N VAL A 124 0.23 -3.72 20.08
CA VAL A 124 -0.06 -2.29 20.26
C VAL A 124 -1.31 -2.08 21.13
N GLN A 125 -2.37 -2.88 20.92
CA GLN A 125 -3.57 -2.83 21.75
C GLN A 125 -3.31 -3.21 23.21
N SER A 126 -2.45 -4.20 23.47
CA SER A 126 -2.09 -4.61 24.82
C SER A 126 -1.39 -3.48 25.60
N ILE A 127 -0.49 -2.74 24.93
CA ILE A 127 0.16 -1.55 25.50
C ILE A 127 -0.91 -0.49 25.84
N LEU A 128 -1.83 -0.20 24.91
CA LEU A 128 -2.91 0.78 25.13
C LEU A 128 -3.83 0.41 26.29
N GLN A 129 -4.16 -0.87 26.42
CA GLN A 129 -5.14 -1.37 27.40
C GLN A 129 -4.55 -1.57 28.80
N ALA A 130 -3.22 -1.60 28.96
CA ALA A 130 -2.56 -1.75 30.25
C ALA A 130 -3.01 -0.68 31.26
N LYS A 131 -3.47 -1.10 32.44
CA LYS A 131 -3.94 -0.22 33.52
C LYS A 131 -2.99 -0.15 34.70
N THR A 132 -2.06 -1.08 34.80
CA THR A 132 -1.06 -1.16 35.87
C THR A 132 0.34 -1.26 35.30
N GLU A 133 1.34 -0.90 36.10
CA GLU A 133 2.74 -0.97 35.68
C GLU A 133 3.15 -2.40 35.31
N SER A 134 2.68 -3.41 36.05
CA SER A 134 2.91 -4.82 35.73
C SER A 134 2.35 -5.21 34.37
N GLN A 135 1.09 -4.83 34.08
CA GLN A 135 0.47 -5.10 32.78
C GLN A 135 1.21 -4.42 31.63
N LEU A 136 1.68 -3.19 31.87
CA LEU A 136 2.45 -2.44 30.88
C LEU A 136 3.80 -3.11 30.62
N GLN A 137 4.50 -3.53 31.66
CA GLN A 137 5.78 -4.24 31.54
C GLN A 137 5.64 -5.54 30.74
N ASP A 138 4.59 -6.32 31.01
CA ASP A 138 4.30 -7.54 30.27
C ASP A 138 4.01 -7.25 28.78
N ALA A 139 3.18 -6.24 28.50
CA ALA A 139 2.83 -5.84 27.14
C ALA A 139 4.06 -5.31 26.36
N VAL A 140 4.89 -4.50 26.99
CA VAL A 140 6.15 -3.98 26.41
C VAL A 140 7.14 -5.11 26.15
N ALA A 141 7.24 -6.10 27.05
CA ALA A 141 8.10 -7.26 26.86
C ALA A 141 7.64 -8.12 25.67
N GLN A 142 6.32 -8.30 25.50
CA GLN A 142 5.75 -9.00 24.36
C GLN A 142 5.98 -8.24 23.04
N ALA A 143 5.88 -6.92 23.06
CA ALA A 143 6.08 -6.05 21.90
C ALA A 143 7.56 -5.65 21.66
N ALA A 144 8.52 -6.25 22.38
CA ALA A 144 9.91 -5.78 22.38
C ALA A 144 10.55 -5.74 20.98
N SER A 145 10.28 -6.75 20.15
CA SER A 145 10.77 -6.81 18.77
C SER A 145 10.21 -5.66 17.92
N LEU A 146 8.91 -5.40 18.02
CA LEU A 146 8.23 -4.32 17.30
C LEU A 146 8.77 -2.95 17.74
N ILE A 147 8.86 -2.71 19.05
CA ILE A 147 9.39 -1.47 19.62
C ILE A 147 10.83 -1.20 19.16
N SER A 148 11.66 -2.25 19.17
CA SER A 148 13.04 -2.18 18.70
C SER A 148 13.12 -1.83 17.22
N LEU A 149 12.31 -2.49 16.39
CA LEU A 149 12.28 -2.28 14.94
C LEU A 149 11.73 -0.89 14.58
N ALA A 150 10.78 -0.38 15.37
CA ALA A 150 10.27 0.97 15.27
C ALA A 150 11.25 2.06 15.75
N GLY A 151 12.34 1.68 16.41
CA GLY A 151 13.31 2.62 16.95
C GLY A 151 12.77 3.48 18.10
N HIS A 152 11.67 3.07 18.75
CA HIS A 152 11.07 3.79 19.87
C HIS A 152 11.89 3.56 21.15
N ASN A 153 12.99 4.31 21.28
CA ASN A 153 14.02 4.15 22.33
C ASN A 153 13.74 4.99 23.60
N VAL A 154 12.48 5.24 23.92
CA VAL A 154 12.06 6.04 25.08
C VAL A 154 11.45 5.15 26.14
N ARG A 155 11.57 5.54 27.42
CA ARG A 155 10.88 4.85 28.50
C ARG A 155 9.36 4.93 28.31
N ILE A 156 8.74 3.76 28.14
CA ILE A 156 7.29 3.61 28.04
C ILE A 156 6.71 3.62 29.45
N THR A 157 5.75 4.51 29.72
CA THR A 157 5.05 4.65 31.00
C THR A 157 3.53 4.68 30.77
N LEU A 158 2.75 4.49 31.85
CA LEU A 158 1.28 4.56 31.77
C LEU A 158 0.76 5.92 31.28
N GLU A 159 1.49 7.01 31.52
CA GLU A 159 1.10 8.35 31.02
C GLU A 159 1.41 8.54 29.53
N LYS A 160 2.40 7.81 28.99
CA LYS A 160 2.91 7.97 27.62
C LYS A 160 2.53 6.86 26.66
N LYS A 161 1.88 5.79 27.13
CA LYS A 161 1.52 4.63 26.30
C LYS A 161 0.72 4.97 25.05
N GLN A 162 -0.04 6.07 25.04
CA GLN A 162 -0.77 6.54 23.86
C GLN A 162 0.16 7.08 22.78
N GLU A 163 1.20 7.81 23.17
CA GLU A 163 2.26 8.30 22.26
C GLU A 163 3.03 7.11 21.69
N THR A 164 3.45 6.17 22.54
CA THR A 164 4.08 4.93 22.09
C THR A 164 3.22 4.18 21.10
N ALA A 165 1.94 3.96 21.40
CA ALA A 165 1.05 3.22 20.49
C ALA A 165 0.83 3.95 19.16
N LEU A 166 0.81 5.28 19.16
CA LEU A 166 0.73 6.08 17.95
C LEU A 166 2.01 5.91 17.11
N ASP A 167 3.17 6.03 17.72
CA ASP A 167 4.47 5.84 17.05
C ASP A 167 4.57 4.44 16.44
N LEU A 168 4.18 3.40 17.18
CA LEU A 168 4.21 2.01 16.70
C LEU A 168 3.18 1.73 15.60
N ALA A 169 2.06 2.47 15.57
CA ALA A 169 1.08 2.34 14.50
C ALA A 169 1.52 3.08 13.22
N HIS A 170 2.33 4.13 13.37
CA HIS A 170 2.87 4.92 12.26
C HIS A 170 4.09 4.29 11.58
N TRP A 171 4.85 3.48 12.32
CA TRP A 171 6.03 2.79 11.84
C TRP A 171 5.70 1.64 10.87
#